data_AF-A0A952H035-F1
#
_entry.id   AF-A0A952H035-F1
#
_cell.length_a   1.000
_cell.length_b   1.000
_cell.length_c   1.000
_cell.angle_alpha   90.00
_cell.angle_beta   90.00
_cell.angle_gamma   90.00
#
_symmetry.space_group_name_H-M   'P 1'
#
loop_
_entity.id
_entity.type
_entity.pdbx_description
1 polymer ?
#
loop_
_entity_poly.entity_id
_entity_poly.type
_entity_poly.pdbx_seq_one_letter_code
_entity_poly.pdbx_strand_id
1 'polypeptide(L)'
;MTLLIDGSPPTLTSEQTLTGWRREFCVELLGEGQARIFLRAVEAASLKATELRRAQLFHRVSSAFADLEGCVAAAREPLEHLARSAVRQQPSKDNLFAAVTYDRRAWEAVVEAVERWQRRPPTVSRPGSGRAQG
;
A
#
# COMPACT_ATOMS: atom_id res chain seq x y z
N MET A 1 11.23 -1.18 -14.72
CA MET A 1 10.03 -1.25 -13.87
C MET A 1 10.13 -0.15 -12.84
N THR A 2 9.06 0.62 -12.65
CA THR A 2 9.14 1.84 -11.84
C THR A 2 8.04 1.84 -10.78
N LEU A 3 8.46 1.75 -9.52
CA LEU A 3 7.60 1.97 -8.36
C LEU A 3 7.79 3.41 -7.89
N LEU A 4 6.75 4.22 -7.99
CA LEU A 4 6.74 5.60 -7.50
C LEU A 4 6.20 5.58 -6.07
N ILE A 5 7.04 5.90 -5.09
CA ILE A 5 6.62 5.94 -3.68
C ILE A 5 6.29 7.37 -3.31
N ASP A 6 5.05 7.61 -2.89
CA ASP A 6 4.65 8.87 -2.27
C ASP A 6 4.88 8.78 -0.76
N GLY A 7 6.06 9.24 -0.33
CA GLY A 7 6.52 9.18 1.06
C GLY A 7 5.87 10.19 2.00
N SER A 8 4.77 10.84 1.60
CA SER A 8 4.03 11.79 2.45
C SER A 8 2.78 11.13 3.06
N PRO A 9 2.92 10.31 4.13
CA PRO A 9 1.77 9.68 4.75
C PRO A 9 0.82 10.73 5.33
N PRO A 10 -0.50 10.59 5.14
CA PRO A 10 -1.46 11.45 5.79
C PRO A 10 -1.37 11.25 7.31
N THR A 11 -1.20 12.36 8.02
CA THR A 11 -1.24 12.36 9.49
C THR A 11 -2.70 12.27 9.91
N LEU A 12 -3.06 11.20 10.63
CA LEU A 12 -4.35 11.10 11.30
C LEU A 12 -4.27 11.84 12.63
N THR A 13 -5.26 12.68 12.93
CA THR A 13 -5.37 13.29 14.25
C THR A 13 -5.81 12.25 15.29
N SER A 14 -5.59 12.54 16.58
CA SER A 14 -6.08 11.69 17.67
C SER A 14 -7.59 11.53 17.61
N GLU A 15 -8.32 12.59 17.27
CA GLU A 15 -9.77 12.58 17.09
C GLU A 15 -10.20 11.65 15.94
N GLN A 16 -9.56 11.75 14.77
CA GLN A 16 -9.84 10.85 13.63
C GLN A 16 -9.59 9.38 13.98
N THR A 17 -8.51 9.11 14.72
CA THR A 17 -8.17 7.75 15.17
C THR A 17 -9.26 7.17 16.09
N LEU A 18 -9.97 8.02 16.85
CA LEU A 18 -11.06 7.64 17.75
C LEU A 18 -12.42 7.55 17.04
N THR A 19 -12.62 8.23 15.92
CA THR A 19 -13.88 8.25 15.16
C THR A 19 -13.96 7.19 14.05
N GLY A 20 -13.04 6.21 14.06
CA GLY A 20 -13.10 5.06 13.16
C GLY A 20 -12.44 5.27 11.79
N TRP A 21 -11.69 6.37 11.60
CA TRP A 21 -10.85 6.57 10.43
C TRP A 21 -9.79 5.47 10.31
N ARG A 22 -9.42 5.15 9.07
CA ARG A 22 -8.53 4.03 8.74
C ARG A 22 -7.43 4.50 7.81
N ARG A 23 -6.27 3.86 7.92
CA ARG A 23 -5.20 3.98 6.93
C ARG A 23 -5.32 2.86 5.91
N GLU A 24 -5.11 3.20 4.65
CA GLU A 24 -5.05 2.26 3.56
C GLU A 24 -3.71 2.37 2.85
N PHE A 25 -3.05 1.23 2.65
CA PHE A 25 -1.95 1.06 1.71
C PHE A 25 -2.55 0.96 0.30
N CYS A 26 -2.20 1.90 -0.57
CA CYS A 26 -2.77 2.03 -1.90
C CYS A 26 -1.72 1.76 -2.97
N VAL A 27 -2.14 1.04 -4.01
CA VAL A 27 -1.38 0.82 -5.24
C VAL A 27 -2.24 1.29 -6.40
N GLU A 28 -1.81 2.38 -7.03
CA GLU A 28 -2.37 2.86 -8.28
C GLU A 28 -1.57 2.26 -9.45
N LEU A 29 -2.25 1.48 -10.28
CA LEU A 29 -1.65 0.84 -11.44
C LEU A 29 -1.67 1.81 -12.61
N LEU A 30 -0.50 2.35 -12.98
CA LEU A 30 -0.37 3.36 -14.03
C LEU A 30 -0.33 2.73 -15.43
N GLY A 31 -0.06 1.43 -15.52
CA GLY A 31 0.16 0.71 -16.78
C GLY A 31 1.64 0.61 -17.11
N GLU A 32 1.98 -0.16 -18.15
CA GLU A 32 3.35 -0.27 -18.68
C GLU A 32 4.41 -0.68 -17.65
N GLY A 33 4.03 -1.49 -16.65
CA GLY A 33 4.96 -1.89 -15.60
C GLY A 33 5.27 -0.80 -14.57
N GLN A 34 4.39 0.20 -14.45
CA GLN A 34 4.50 1.29 -13.48
C GLN A 34 3.35 1.25 -12.47
N ALA A 35 3.69 1.55 -11.21
CA ALA A 35 2.71 1.71 -10.15
C ALA A 35 3.12 2.83 -9.19
N ARG A 36 2.13 3.57 -8.70
CA ARG A 36 2.31 4.52 -7.60
C ARG A 36 1.83 3.89 -6.30
N ILE A 37 2.68 3.92 -5.27
CA ILE A 37 2.37 3.43 -3.93
C ILE A 37 2.27 4.61 -2.98
N PHE A 38 1.20 4.67 -2.20
CA PHE A 38 0.96 5.75 -1.25
C PHE A 38 0.09 5.26 -0.09
N LEU A 39 0.03 6.05 0.97
CA LEU A 39 -0.91 5.86 2.06
C LEU A 39 -2.04 6.88 1.95
N ARG A 40 -3.27 6.47 2.27
CA ARG A 40 -4.40 7.39 2.44
C ARG A 40 -5.11 7.17 3.76
N ALA A 41 -5.72 8.24 4.26
CA ALA A 41 -6.62 8.24 5.38
C ALA A 41 -8.07 8.29 4.86
N VAL A 42 -8.91 7.35 5.29
CA VAL A 42 -10.32 7.27 4.87
C VAL A 42 -11.24 7.18 6.09
N GLU A 43 -12.33 7.93 6.04
CA GLU A 43 -13.39 7.89 7.04
C GLU A 43 -14.33 6.70 6.80
N ALA A 44 -14.79 6.52 5.56
CA ALA A 44 -15.64 5.41 5.13
C ALA A 44 -14.82 4.32 4.44
N ALA A 45 -15.29 3.08 4.52
CA ALA A 45 -14.64 1.96 3.83
C ALA A 45 -14.63 2.21 2.31
N SER A 46 -13.44 2.15 1.72
CA SER A 46 -13.29 2.19 0.27
C SER A 46 -14.05 1.04 -0.39
N LEU A 47 -14.81 1.36 -1.43
CA LEU A 47 -15.58 0.38 -2.19
C LEU A 47 -14.73 -0.11 -3.36
N LYS A 48 -14.43 -1.41 -3.36
CA LYS A 48 -13.58 -2.07 -4.37
C LYS A 48 -13.96 -1.72 -5.80
N ALA A 49 -15.26 -1.64 -6.11
CA ALA A 49 -15.75 -1.28 -7.45
C ALA A 49 -15.43 0.18 -7.85
N THR A 50 -15.49 1.12 -6.91
CA THR A 50 -15.18 2.54 -7.16
C THR A 50 -13.69 2.76 -7.35
N GLU A 51 -12.86 2.09 -6.56
CA GLU A 51 -11.40 2.24 -6.62
C GLU A 51 -10.81 1.52 -7.84
N LEU A 52 -11.38 0.39 -8.25
CA LEU A 52 -10.97 -0.29 -9.48
C LEU A 52 -11.23 0.56 -10.73
N ARG A 53 -12.26 1.44 -10.74
CA ARG A 53 -12.45 2.43 -11.83
C ARG A 53 -11.31 3.43 -11.93
N ARG A 54 -10.57 3.65 -10.83
CA ARG A 54 -9.38 4.51 -10.76
C ARG A 54 -8.09 3.71 -10.93
N ALA A 55 -8.19 2.43 -11.28
CA ALA A 55 -7.06 1.49 -11.29
C ALA A 55 -6.32 1.39 -9.94
N GLN A 56 -7.05 1.56 -8.83
CA GLN A 56 -6.49 1.56 -7.49
C GLN A 56 -6.88 0.28 -6.74
N LEU A 57 -5.86 -0.37 -6.18
CA LEU A 57 -5.97 -1.45 -5.21
C LEU A 57 -5.61 -0.90 -3.83
N PHE A 58 -6.27 -1.40 -2.79
CA PHE A 58 -6.03 -0.94 -1.44
C PHE A 58 -6.14 -2.08 -0.43
N HIS A 59 -5.33 -1.99 0.62
CA HIS A 59 -5.39 -2.88 1.78
C HIS A 59 -5.37 -2.04 3.05
N ARG A 60 -6.17 -2.43 4.05
CA ARG A 60 -6.22 -1.70 5.32
C ARG A 60 -4.95 -1.97 6.10
N VAL A 61 -4.38 -0.92 6.68
CA VAL A 61 -3.23 -1.03 7.58
C VAL A 61 -3.57 -0.41 8.93
N SER A 62 -2.83 -0.82 9.96
CA SER A 62 -2.99 -0.27 11.29
C SER A 62 -2.71 1.24 11.32
N SER A 63 -3.30 1.94 12.29
CA SER A 63 -3.00 3.36 12.53
C SER A 63 -1.52 3.61 12.89
N ALA A 64 -0.81 2.58 13.37
CA ALA A 64 0.61 2.62 13.69
C ALA A 64 1.53 2.39 12.48
N PHE A 65 0.99 2.09 11.29
CA PHE A 65 1.78 1.97 10.07
C PHE A 65 2.41 3.32 9.69
N ALA A 66 3.74 3.39 9.70
CA ALA A 66 4.49 4.63 9.48
C ALA A 66 5.57 4.51 8.39
N ASP A 67 6.20 3.35 8.24
CA ASP A 67 7.30 3.14 7.30
C ASP A 67 6.80 2.57 5.97
N LEU A 68 6.43 3.46 5.04
CA LEU A 68 5.99 3.08 3.70
C LEU A 68 7.15 2.56 2.84
N GLU A 69 8.30 3.23 2.88
CA GLU A 69 9.46 2.88 2.04
C GLU A 69 10.02 1.50 2.40
N GLY A 70 10.20 1.22 3.69
CA GLY A 70 10.63 -0.10 4.17
C GLY A 70 9.63 -1.20 3.82
N CYS A 71 8.33 -0.91 3.93
CA CYS A 71 7.29 -1.85 3.51
C CYS A 71 7.33 -2.12 1.99
N VAL A 72 7.51 -1.09 1.16
CA VAL A 72 7.66 -1.24 -0.29
C VAL A 72 8.91 -2.03 -0.63
N ALA A 73 10.03 -1.77 0.05
CA ALA A 73 11.27 -2.53 -0.13
C ALA A 73 11.08 -4.02 0.19
N ALA A 74 10.33 -4.35 1.26
CA ALA A 74 10.03 -5.72 1.64
C ALA A 74 9.02 -6.42 0.73
N ALA A 75 8.10 -5.67 0.12
CA ALA A 75 7.08 -6.17 -0.80
C ALA A 75 7.47 -5.96 -2.28
N ARG A 76 8.75 -5.68 -2.56
CA ARG A 76 9.20 -5.21 -3.87
C ARG A 76 8.88 -6.18 -4.99
N GLU A 77 9.25 -7.45 -4.83
CA GLU A 77 9.03 -8.48 -5.85
C GLU A 77 7.55 -8.66 -6.22
N PRO A 78 6.62 -8.86 -5.28
CA PRO A 78 5.20 -8.96 -5.62
C PRO A 78 4.61 -7.64 -6.14
N LEU A 79 5.09 -6.47 -5.69
CA LEU A 79 4.67 -5.17 -6.24
C LEU A 79 5.10 -4.98 -7.69
N GLU A 80 6.33 -5.34 -8.03
CA GLU A 80 6.82 -5.28 -9.41
C GLU A 80 6.07 -6.29 -10.28
N HIS A 81 5.82 -7.52 -9.80
CA HIS A 81 5.00 -8.50 -10.53
C HIS A 81 3.57 -8.00 -10.79
N LEU A 82 2.95 -7.42 -9.77
CA LEU A 82 1.64 -6.79 -9.90
C LEU A 82 1.65 -5.68 -10.96
N ALA A 83 2.63 -4.78 -10.93
CA ALA A 83 2.78 -3.72 -11.92
C ALA A 83 2.99 -4.25 -13.34
N ARG A 84 3.73 -5.35 -13.54
CA ARG A 84 3.90 -5.99 -14.86
C ARG A 84 2.60 -6.53 -15.40
N SER A 85 1.84 -7.20 -14.54
CA SER A 85 0.59 -7.85 -14.91
C SER A 85 -0.54 -6.86 -15.19
N ALA A 86 -0.39 -5.60 -14.77
CA ALA A 86 -1.40 -4.59 -14.88
C ALA A 86 -1.53 -4.07 -16.32
N VAL A 87 -2.69 -4.32 -16.93
CA VAL A 87 -3.05 -3.82 -18.26
C VAL A 87 -4.23 -2.87 -18.13
N ARG A 88 -4.04 -1.61 -18.54
CA ARG A 88 -5.14 -0.65 -18.65
C ARG A 88 -5.94 -0.96 -19.91
N GLN A 89 -7.18 -1.38 -19.73
CA GLN A 89 -8.11 -1.58 -20.84
C GLN A 89 -8.58 -0.22 -21.35
N GLN A 90 -8.54 -0.02 -22.66
CA GLN A 90 -9.22 1.14 -23.27
C GLN A 90 -10.73 0.90 -23.20
N PRO A 91 -11.53 1.91 -22.82
CA PRO A 91 -12.98 1.80 -22.84
C PRO A 91 -13.46 1.41 -24.25
N SER A 92 -14.31 0.40 -24.33
CA SER A 92 -14.95 -0.05 -25.57
C SER A 92 -16.46 -0.14 -25.41
N LYS A 93 -17.21 -0.35 -26.50
CA LYS A 93 -18.66 -0.52 -26.44
C LYS A 93 -19.08 -1.72 -25.57
N ASP A 94 -18.23 -2.74 -25.52
CA ASP A 94 -18.44 -3.96 -24.71
C ASP A 94 -17.88 -3.83 -23.29
N ASN A 95 -17.04 -2.82 -23.04
CA ASN A 95 -16.45 -2.54 -21.75
C ASN A 95 -16.34 -1.03 -21.50
N LEU A 96 -17.46 -0.44 -21.09
CA LEU A 96 -17.58 0.98 -20.76
C LEU A 96 -16.80 1.38 -19.50
N PHE A 97 -16.15 0.43 -18.82
CA PHE A 97 -15.43 0.64 -17.58
C PHE A 97 -13.92 0.54 -17.84
N ALA A 98 -13.17 1.55 -17.40
CA ALA A 98 -11.71 1.48 -17.31
C ALA A 98 -11.32 0.48 -16.22
N ALA A 99 -11.26 -0.80 -16.60
CA ALA A 99 -10.93 -1.90 -15.72
C ALA A 99 -9.47 -2.26 -15.95
N VAL A 100 -8.57 -1.80 -15.06
CA VAL A 100 -7.24 -2.39 -15.04
C VAL A 100 -7.39 -3.89 -14.75
N THR A 101 -6.90 -4.72 -15.65
CA THR A 101 -6.76 -6.16 -15.40
C THR A 101 -5.39 -6.38 -14.79
N TYR A 102 -5.30 -7.21 -13.76
CA TYR A 102 -4.05 -7.50 -13.05
C TYR A 102 -4.04 -8.94 -12.57
N ASP A 103 -2.86 -9.47 -12.26
CA ASP A 103 -2.73 -10.78 -11.62
C ASP A 103 -3.20 -10.67 -10.16
N ARG A 104 -4.35 -11.29 -9.88
CA ARG A 104 -4.93 -11.33 -8.54
C ARG A 104 -4.01 -12.00 -7.53
N ARG A 105 -3.23 -13.02 -7.92
CA ARG A 105 -2.28 -13.68 -7.01
C ARG A 105 -1.12 -12.77 -6.66
N ALA A 106 -0.67 -11.94 -7.60
CA ALA A 106 0.31 -10.89 -7.33
C ALA A 106 -0.19 -9.93 -6.25
N TRP A 107 -1.45 -9.50 -6.34
CA TRP A 107 -2.07 -8.65 -5.32
C TRP A 107 -2.19 -9.34 -3.96
N GLU A 108 -2.59 -10.61 -3.92
CA GLU A 108 -2.67 -11.38 -2.66
C GLU A 108 -1.28 -11.51 -2.00
N ALA A 109 -0.22 -11.73 -2.78
CA ALA A 109 1.15 -11.75 -2.28
C ALA A 109 1.62 -10.39 -1.74
N VAL A 110 1.22 -9.27 -2.37
CA VAL A 110 1.45 -7.92 -1.84
C VAL A 110 0.78 -7.76 -0.48
N VAL A 111 -0.49 -8.15 -0.35
CA VAL A 111 -1.24 -8.08 0.91
C VAL A 111 -0.55 -8.89 2.00
N GLU A 112 -0.14 -10.13 1.70
CA GLU A 112 0.56 -10.97 2.67
C GLU A 112 1.89 -10.35 3.14
N ALA A 113 2.64 -9.73 2.23
CA ALA A 113 3.88 -9.03 2.57
C ALA A 113 3.63 -7.82 3.48
N VAL A 114 2.57 -7.05 3.21
CA VAL A 114 2.14 -5.90 4.04
C VAL A 114 1.67 -6.37 5.42
N GLU A 115 0.88 -7.44 5.52
CA GLU A 115 0.45 -8.01 6.79
C GLU A 115 1.62 -8.59 7.60
N ARG A 116 2.58 -9.23 6.94
CA ARG A 116 3.83 -9.68 7.57
C ARG A 116 4.65 -8.48 8.07
N TRP A 117 4.70 -7.38 7.30
CA TRP A 117 5.38 -6.14 7.72
C TRP A 117 4.80 -5.58 9.00
N GLN A 118 3.47 -5.50 9.09
CA GLN A 118 2.77 -4.95 10.25
C GLN A 118 2.92 -5.76 11.53
N ARG A 119 3.15 -7.07 11.41
CA ARG A 119 3.32 -7.97 12.56
C ARG A 119 4.73 -7.97 13.14
N ARG A 120 5.68 -7.24 12.54
CA ARG A 120 7.05 -7.17 13.07
C ARG A 120 7.03 -6.50 14.44
N PRO A 121 7.75 -7.05 15.42
CA PRO A 121 7.98 -6.32 16.65
C PRO A 121 8.70 -5.01 16.31
N PRO A 122 8.33 -3.88 16.95
CA PRO A 122 9.08 -2.64 16.78
C PRO A 122 10.54 -2.93 17.13
N THR A 123 11.46 -2.52 16.26
CA THR A 123 12.88 -2.66 16.52
C THR A 123 13.19 -1.86 17.78
N VAL A 124 13.32 -2.55 18.92
CA VAL A 124 13.76 -1.93 20.16
C VAL A 124 15.20 -1.48 19.91
N SER A 125 15.40 -0.20 19.65
CA SER A 125 16.70 0.43 19.71
C SER A 125 17.26 0.17 21.10
N ARG A 126 18.11 -0.85 21.22
CA ARG A 126 18.77 -1.21 22.47
C ARG A 126 19.65 0.00 22.85
N PRO A 127 19.37 0.74 23.94
CA PRO A 127 20.28 1.78 24.37
C PRO A 127 21.62 1.13 24.66
N GLY A 128 22.67 1.68 24.05
CA GLY A 128 24.04 1.21 24.20
C GLY A 128 24.36 1.02 25.67
N SER A 129 24.80 -0.18 26.01
CA SER A 129 25.32 -0.50 27.32
C SER A 129 26.61 0.30 27.52
N GLY A 130 26.48 1.51 28.05
CA GLY A 130 27.60 2.29 28.57
C GLY A 130 28.16 1.58 29.79
N ARG A 131 29.12 0.67 29.57
CA ARG A 131 30.02 0.23 30.63
C ARG A 131 30.93 1.40 30.97
N ALA A 132 30.60 2.12 32.04
CA ALA A 132 31.58 2.87 32.80
C ALA A 132 32.59 1.86 33.39
N GLN A 133 33.84 1.94 32.97
CA GLN A 133 34.96 1.33 33.68
C GLN A 133 35.50 2.42 34.62
N GLY A 134 35.38 2.17 35.92
CA GLY A 134 36.19 2.79 36.96
C GLY A 134 37.35 1.88 37.31
#